data_AF-A0A957EUH0-F1
#
_entry.id   AF-A0A957EUH0-F1
#
_cell.length_a   1.000
_cell.length_b   1.000
_cell.length_c   1.000
_cell.angle_alpha   90.00
_cell.angle_beta   90.00
_cell.angle_gamma   90.00
#
_symmetry.space_group_name_H-M   'P 1'
#
loop_
_entity.id
_entity.type
_entity.pdbx_description
1 polymer ?
#
loop_
_entity_poly.entity_id
_entity_poly.type
_entity_poly.pdbx_seq_one_letter_code
_entity_poly.pdbx_strand_id
1 'polypeptide(L)' 'MTQIEICLTDLASALAAEGGGAARVELCDNLAEGGTTPSVGMITAVSHALTIPT' A
#
# COMPACT_ATOMS: atom_id res chain seq x y z
N MET A 1 1.69 -8.81 -19.78
CA MET A 1 2.43 -8.01 -18.77
C MET A 1 2.22 -8.64 -17.42
N THR A 2 3.27 -8.71 -16.60
CA THR A 2 3.17 -9.22 -15.22
C THR A 2 2.59 -8.14 -14.33
N GLN A 3 1.60 -8.47 -13.51
CA GLN A 3 1.09 -7.56 -12.49
C GLN A 3 1.95 -7.67 -11.24
N ILE A 4 2.40 -6.53 -10.72
CA ILE A 4 3.20 -6.43 -9.50
C ILE A 4 2.33 -5.84 -8.40
N GLU A 5 2.32 -6.51 -7.26
CA GLU A 5 1.80 -5.99 -5.98
C GLU A 5 2.98 -5.66 -5.06
N ILE A 6 2.86 -4.57 -4.31
CA ILE A 6 3.88 -4.14 -3.34
C ILE A 6 3.26 -4.04 -1.95
N CYS A 7 3.81 -4.79 -0.99
CA CYS A 7 3.47 -4.70 0.42
C CYS A 7 4.26 -3.56 1.09
N LEU A 8 3.56 -2.70 1.83
CA LEU A 8 4.11 -1.44 2.36
C LEU A 8 3.39 -0.95 3.62
N THR A 9 3.97 0.02 4.32
CA THR A 9 3.50 0.46 5.65
C THR A 9 3.00 1.91 5.74
N ASP A 10 3.23 2.71 4.70
CA ASP A 10 2.95 4.14 4.76
C ASP A 10 2.51 4.73 3.42
N LEU A 11 1.87 5.90 3.51
CA LEU A 11 1.32 6.62 2.36
C LEU A 11 2.39 7.01 1.33
N ALA A 12 3.59 7.39 1.78
CA ALA A 12 4.65 7.81 0.87
C ALA A 12 5.10 6.65 -0.02
N SER A 13 5.27 5.46 0.57
CA SER A 13 5.59 4.23 -0.14
C SER A 13 4.46 3.82 -1.08
N ALA A 14 3.20 4.01 -0.66
CA ALA A 14 2.03 3.72 -1.49
C ALA A 14 1.99 4.57 -2.78
N LEU A 15 2.23 5.88 -2.64
CA LEU A 15 2.31 6.81 -3.77
C LEU A 15 3.51 6.50 -4.68
N ALA A 16 4.65 6.14 -4.09
CA ALA A 16 5.84 5.75 -4.84
C ALA A 16 5.61 4.44 -5.63
N ALA A 17 4.91 3.46 -5.04
CA ALA A 17 4.55 2.21 -5.69
C ALA A 17 3.63 2.45 -6.91
N GLU A 18 2.60 3.28 -6.76
CA GLU A 18 1.72 3.67 -7.87
C GLU A 18 2.51 4.40 -8.97
N GLY A 19 3.31 5.41 -8.61
CA GLY A 19 4.16 6.14 -9.55
C GLY A 19 5.22 5.26 -10.25
N GLY A 20 5.61 4.16 -9.60
CA GLY A 20 6.51 3.14 -10.15
C GLY A 20 5.81 2.11 -11.06
N GLY A 21 4.49 2.16 -11.20
CA GLY A 21 3.72 1.25 -12.05
C GLY A 21 3.27 -0.05 -11.37
N ALA A 22 3.19 -0.06 -10.03
CA ALA A 22 2.54 -1.17 -9.33
C ALA A 22 1.07 -1.29 -9.78
N ALA A 23 0.59 -2.52 -9.94
CA ALA A 23 -0.79 -2.79 -10.30
C ALA A 23 -1.72 -2.78 -9.06
N ARG A 24 -1.15 -3.00 -7.87
CA ARG A 24 -1.82 -3.04 -6.58
C ARG A 24 -0.81 -2.78 -5.46
N VAL A 25 -1.31 -2.33 -4.32
CA VAL A 25 -0.53 -2.34 -3.08
C VAL A 25 -1.24 -3.18 -2.03
N GLU A 26 -0.48 -3.75 -1.10
CA GLU A 26 -1.01 -4.33 0.13
C GLU A 26 -0.56 -3.43 1.27
N LEU A 27 -1.53 -2.80 1.95
CA LEU A 27 -1.24 -1.93 3.08
C LEU A 27 -1.20 -2.75 4.37
N CYS A 28 -0.03 -2.81 5.01
CA CYS A 28 0.21 -3.51 6.26
C CYS A 28 0.75 -2.57 7.34
N ASP A 29 0.75 -3.05 8.58
CA ASP A 29 1.56 -2.52 9.68
C ASP A 29 2.47 -3.64 10.23
N ASN A 30 3.45 -3.33 11.07
CA ASN A 30 4.35 -4.32 11.68
C ASN A 30 4.89 -5.39 10.72
N LEU A 31 5.43 -4.99 9.55
CA LEU A 31 5.93 -5.94 8.55
C LEU A 31 6.97 -6.93 9.07
N ALA A 32 7.76 -6.53 10.09
CA ALA A 32 8.72 -7.42 10.74
C ALA A 32 8.07 -8.65 11.40
N GLU A 33 6.79 -8.55 11.78
CA GLU A 33 5.97 -9.63 12.36
C GLU A 33 5.16 -10.37 11.28
N GLY A 34 5.39 -10.09 9.99
CA GLY A 34 4.67 -10.69 8.87
C GLY A 34 3.44 -9.91 8.39
N GLY A 35 3.20 -8.71 8.92
CA GLY A 35 2.09 -7.85 8.53
C GLY A 35 0.87 -7.97 9.44
N THR A 36 0.39 -6.84 9.92
CA THR A 36 -0.82 -6.71 10.73
C THR A 36 -1.76 -5.68 10.15
N THR A 37 -3.01 -5.65 10.62
CA THR A 37 -4.00 -4.65 10.22
C THR A 37 -3.50 -3.23 10.52
N PRO A 38 -3.42 -2.33 9.52
CA PRO A 38 -3.04 -0.94 9.74
C PRO A 38 -4.10 -0.16 10.52
N SER A 39 -3.71 1.00 11.05
CA SER A 39 -4.68 1.92 11.66
C SER A 39 -5.74 2.38 10.64
N VAL A 40 -6.96 2.61 11.10
CA VAL A 40 -8.06 3.13 10.26
C VAL A 40 -7.71 4.44 9.57
N GLY A 41 -6.91 5.29 10.22
CA GLY A 41 -6.41 6.54 9.65
C GLY A 41 -5.50 6.31 8.45
N MET A 42 -4.60 5.31 8.54
CA MET A 42 -3.72 4.95 7.43
C MET A 42 -4.50 4.36 6.26
N ILE A 43 -5.43 3.44 6.54
CA ILE A 43 -6.32 2.86 5.52
C ILE A 43 -7.06 3.98 4.78
N THR A 44 -7.70 4.89 5.54
CA THR A 44 -8.46 6.01 4.96
C THR A 44 -7.57 6.93 4.14
N ALA A 45 -6.35 7.22 4.59
CA ALA A 45 -5.43 8.10 3.87
C ALA A 45 -4.98 7.48 2.55
N VAL A 46 -4.60 6.19 2.55
CA VAL A 46 -4.10 5.48 1.37
C VAL A 46 -5.24 5.25 0.36
N SER A 47 -6.40 4.78 0.80
CA SER A 47 -7.55 4.55 -0.10
C SER A 47 -8.07 5.82 -0.78
N HIS A 48 -7.90 7.00 -0.17
CA HIS A 48 -8.25 8.27 -0.82
C HIS A 48 -7.15 8.82 -1.73
N ALA A 49 -5.90 8.42 -1.53
CA ALA A 49 -4.75 8.97 -2.25
C ALA A 49 -4.42 8.21 -3.53
N LEU A 50 -4.72 6.91 -3.58
CA LEU A 50 -4.40 6.05 -4.72
C LEU A 50 -5.57 5.85 -5.68
N THR A 51 -5.23 5.62 -6.94
CA THR A 51 -6.17 5.23 -8.00
C THR A 51 -6.11 3.74 -8.31
N ILE A 52 -5.00 3.08 -7.95
CA ILE A 52 -4.86 1.61 -8.00
C ILE A 52 -5.48 0.93 -6.76
N PRO A 53 -5.87 -0.34 -6.84
CA PRO A 53 -6.38 -1.08 -5.69
C PRO A 53 -5.38 -1.15 -4.52
N THR A 54 -5.92 -1.14 -3.32
CA THR A 54 -5.25 -1.26 -2.01
C THR A 54 -5.87 -2.37 -1.19
#